data_AF-A0A2R7T5R1-F1
#
_entry.id   AF-A0A2R7T5R1-F1
#
_cell.length_a   1.000
_cell.length_b   1.000
_cell.length_c   1.000
_cell.angle_alpha   90.00
_cell.angle_beta   90.00
_cell.angle_gamma   90.00
#
_symmetry.space_group_name_H-M   'P 1'
#
loop_
_entity.id
_entity.type
_entity.pdbx_description
1 polymer ?
#
loop_
_entity_poly.entity_id
_entity_poly.type
_entity_poly.pdbx_seq_one_letter_code
_entity_poly.pdbx_strand_id
1 'polypeptide(L)'
;ALIEHLLSDHVLERLRAAQGVLALLKPYGAARLEAACARALAHGSPYYRTVKTILATGADQRADVSAPTPAAYGRTRFTRPATELFADVTPSTSTHPQQDLLH
;
A
#
# COMPACT_ATOMS: atom_id res chain seq x y z
N ALA A 1 -9.43 30.17 -9.24
CA ALA A 1 -9.07 29.82 -7.85
C ALA A 1 -9.19 28.31 -7.57
N LEU A 2 -10.38 27.73 -7.36
CA LEU A 2 -10.53 26.31 -6.97
C LEU A 2 -10.11 25.31 -8.08
N ILE A 3 -10.48 25.60 -9.34
CA ILE A 3 -10.11 24.77 -10.50
C ILE A 3 -8.60 24.83 -10.80
N GLU A 4 -7.97 25.99 -10.60
CA GLU A 4 -6.51 26.15 -10.70
C GLU A 4 -5.76 25.38 -9.61
N HIS A 5 -6.34 25.26 -8.41
CA HIS A 5 -5.77 24.50 -7.30
C HIS A 5 -5.92 22.97 -7.46
N LEU A 6 -6.98 22.51 -8.14
CA LEU A 6 -7.15 21.09 -8.50
C LEU A 6 -6.22 20.67 -9.65
N LEU A 7 -5.85 21.61 -10.54
CA LEU A 7 -4.96 21.34 -11.67
C LEU A 7 -3.48 21.56 -11.34
N SER A 8 -3.16 22.10 -10.15
CA SER A 8 -1.79 22.45 -9.77
C SER A 8 -0.93 21.27 -9.29
N ASP A 9 -1.53 20.13 -8.88
CA ASP A 9 -0.77 18.94 -8.48
C ASP A 9 -1.36 17.65 -9.09
N HIS A 10 -0.76 17.19 -10.20
CA HIS A 10 -0.81 15.79 -10.68
C HIS A 10 -2.17 15.14 -11.01
N VAL A 11 -3.28 15.89 -11.09
CA VAL A 11 -4.61 15.32 -11.39
C VAL A 11 -4.68 14.64 -12.76
N LEU A 12 -3.98 15.15 -13.78
CA LEU A 12 -3.97 14.52 -15.10
C LEU A 12 -3.23 13.17 -15.12
N GLU A 13 -2.11 13.03 -14.39
CA GLU A 13 -1.38 11.77 -14.29
C GLU A 13 -2.22 10.71 -13.56
N ARG A 14 -2.89 11.10 -12.47
CA ARG A 14 -3.77 10.20 -11.72
C ARG A 14 -5.02 9.83 -12.50
N LEU A 15 -5.58 10.76 -13.28
CA LEU A 15 -6.69 10.48 -14.19
C LEU A 15 -6.30 9.48 -15.28
N ARG A 16 -5.14 9.66 -15.93
CA ARG A 16 -4.67 8.73 -16.96
C ARG A 16 -4.39 7.34 -16.38
N ALA A 17 -3.84 7.27 -15.16
CA ALA A 17 -3.65 6.00 -14.46
C ALA A 17 -5.00 5.32 -14.17
N ALA A 18 -5.99 6.06 -13.67
CA ALA A 18 -7.33 5.52 -13.41
C ALA A 18 -8.00 5.00 -14.69
N GLN A 19 -7.95 5.78 -15.78
CA GLN A 19 -8.42 5.35 -17.09
C GLN A 19 -7.72 4.08 -17.58
N GLY A 20 -6.39 3.98 -17.37
CA GLY A 20 -5.61 2.80 -17.69
C GLY A 20 -6.07 1.56 -16.91
N VAL A 21 -6.36 1.70 -15.62
CA VAL A 21 -6.91 0.62 -14.79
C VAL A 21 -8.29 0.19 -15.28
N LEU A 22 -9.19 1.13 -15.58
CA LEU A 22 -10.52 0.82 -16.13
C LEU A 22 -10.44 0.11 -17.48
N ALA A 23 -9.45 0.42 -18.32
CA ALA A 23 -9.25 -0.28 -19.59
C ALA A 23 -8.91 -1.77 -19.42
N LEU A 24 -8.38 -2.18 -18.26
CA LEU A 24 -8.11 -3.59 -17.94
C LEU A 24 -9.40 -4.39 -17.67
N LEU A 25 -10.54 -3.72 -17.48
CA LEU A 25 -11.85 -4.36 -17.31
C LEU A 25 -12.22 -5.24 -18.51
N LYS A 26 -11.91 -4.77 -19.72
CA LYS A 26 -12.25 -5.49 -20.98
C LYS A 26 -11.52 -6.85 -21.11
N PRO A 27 -10.18 -6.93 -20.97
CA PRO A 27 -9.47 -8.21 -21.09
C PRO A 27 -9.58 -9.14 -19.88
N TYR A 28 -9.81 -8.62 -18.66
CA TYR A 28 -9.76 -9.44 -17.44
C TYR A 28 -11.10 -9.64 -16.72
N GLY A 29 -12.08 -8.77 -16.96
CA GLY A 29 -13.38 -8.79 -16.27
C GLY A 29 -13.35 -8.13 -14.90
N ALA A 30 -14.55 -7.76 -14.40
CA ALA A 30 -14.72 -6.98 -13.17
C ALA A 30 -14.17 -7.70 -11.93
N ALA A 31 -14.57 -8.95 -11.73
CA ALA A 31 -14.20 -9.71 -10.53
C ALA A 31 -12.68 -9.82 -10.34
N ARG A 32 -11.95 -10.10 -11.43
CA ARG A 32 -10.49 -10.19 -11.41
C ARG A 32 -9.82 -8.83 -11.20
N LEU A 33 -10.35 -7.79 -11.84
CA LEU A 33 -9.83 -6.43 -11.70
C LEU A 33 -9.95 -5.93 -10.26
N GLU A 34 -11.10 -6.13 -9.62
CA GLU A 34 -11.31 -5.77 -8.22
C GLU A 34 -10.38 -6.53 -7.28
N ALA A 35 -10.22 -7.84 -7.47
CA ALA A 35 -9.28 -8.65 -6.69
C ALA A 35 -7.82 -8.17 -6.85
N ALA A 36 -7.43 -7.77 -8.06
CA ALA A 36 -6.10 -7.21 -8.31
C ALA A 36 -5.90 -5.84 -7.65
N CYS A 37 -6.90 -4.97 -7.70
CA CYS A 37 -6.89 -3.66 -7.03
C CYS A 37 -6.79 -3.81 -5.51
N ALA A 38 -7.59 -4.71 -4.92
CA ALA A 38 -7.54 -5.00 -3.49
C ALA A 38 -6.14 -5.48 -3.06
N ARG A 39 -5.53 -6.39 -3.83
CA ARG A 39 -4.16 -6.85 -3.55
C ARG A 39 -3.12 -5.73 -3.70
N ALA A 40 -3.23 -4.89 -4.73
CA ALA A 40 -2.33 -3.76 -4.91
C ALA A 40 -2.38 -2.77 -3.72
N LEU A 41 -3.58 -2.52 -3.18
CA LEU A 41 -3.79 -1.72 -1.99
C LEU A 41 -3.20 -2.38 -0.73
N ALA A 42 -3.41 -3.68 -0.55
CA ALA A 42 -2.85 -4.43 0.58
C ALA A 42 -1.32 -4.36 0.65
N HIS A 43 -0.65 -4.22 -0.50
CA HIS A 43 0.80 -4.04 -0.60
C HIS A 43 1.25 -2.57 -0.70
N GLY A 44 0.35 -1.59 -0.52
CA GLY A 44 0.68 -0.16 -0.56
C GLY A 44 1.16 0.33 -1.94
N SER A 45 0.78 -0.36 -3.02
CA SER A 45 1.24 -0.09 -4.38
C SER A 45 0.07 0.13 -5.35
N PRO A 46 -0.73 1.21 -5.19
CA PRO A 46 -1.92 1.50 -5.99
C PRO A 46 -1.57 2.10 -7.37
N TYR A 47 -0.72 1.40 -8.13
CA TYR A 47 -0.25 1.84 -9.45
C TYR A 47 -0.78 0.92 -10.55
N TYR A 48 -1.10 1.50 -11.71
CA TYR A 48 -1.52 0.75 -12.90
C TYR A 48 -0.58 -0.41 -13.23
N ARG A 49 0.74 -0.18 -13.18
CA ARG A 49 1.74 -1.21 -13.48
C ARG A 49 1.62 -2.40 -12.52
N THR A 50 1.42 -2.15 -11.23
CA THR A 50 1.21 -3.19 -10.21
C THR A 50 -0.05 -3.99 -10.49
N VAL A 51 -1.18 -3.33 -10.72
CA VAL A 51 -2.46 -3.98 -11.05
C VAL A 51 -2.33 -4.83 -12.31
N LYS A 52 -1.71 -4.29 -13.37
CA LYS A 52 -1.45 -5.02 -14.62
C LYS A 52 -0.58 -6.25 -14.38
N THR A 53 0.50 -6.14 -13.59
CA THR A 53 1.37 -7.28 -13.28
C THR A 53 0.64 -8.35 -12.46
N ILE A 54 -0.18 -7.95 -11.48
CA ILE A 54 -1.00 -8.90 -10.69
C ILE A 54 -1.93 -9.69 -11.61
N LEU A 55 -2.66 -9.01 -12.51
CA LEU A 55 -3.57 -9.64 -13.46
C LEU A 55 -2.85 -10.55 -14.47
N ALA A 56 -1.71 -10.08 -15.00
CA ALA A 56 -0.92 -10.82 -15.99
C ALA A 56 -0.29 -12.08 -15.40
N THR A 57 0.10 -12.05 -14.12
CA THR A 57 0.68 -13.21 -13.41
C THR A 57 -0.38 -14.13 -12.80
N GLY A 58 -1.65 -13.76 -12.85
CA GLY A 58 -2.74 -14.48 -12.18
C GLY A 58 -2.64 -14.42 -10.65
N ALA A 59 -1.87 -13.48 -10.11
CA ALA A 59 -1.73 -13.33 -8.67
C ALA A 59 -3.08 -13.02 -8.02
N ASP A 60 -3.95 -12.25 -8.70
CA ASP A 60 -5.33 -11.93 -8.29
C ASP A 60 -6.15 -13.16 -7.85
N GLN A 61 -5.86 -14.33 -8.41
CA GLN A 61 -6.60 -15.57 -8.17
C GLN A 61 -6.00 -16.46 -7.08
N ARG A 62 -4.80 -16.14 -6.58
CA ARG A 62 -4.20 -16.89 -5.48
C ARG A 62 -4.88 -16.51 -4.18
N ALA A 63 -5.21 -17.50 -3.36
CA ALA A 63 -5.58 -17.24 -1.98
C ALA A 63 -4.37 -16.67 -1.25
N ASP A 64 -4.56 -15.61 -0.46
CA ASP A 64 -3.56 -15.12 0.49
C ASP A 64 -3.49 -16.09 1.67
N VAL A 65 -3.01 -17.30 1.41
CA VAL A 65 -2.69 -18.25 2.45
C VAL A 65 -1.35 -17.81 3.01
N SER A 66 -1.35 -17.32 4.25
CA SER A 66 -0.12 -17.17 5.01
C SER A 66 0.54 -18.55 5.07
N ALA A 67 1.66 -18.71 4.37
CA ALA A 67 2.37 -19.97 4.38
C ALA A 67 2.76 -20.29 5.83
N PRO A 68 2.44 -21.48 6.34
CA PRO A 68 2.82 -21.84 7.70
C PRO A 68 4.34 -21.80 7.77
N THR A 69 4.87 -20.98 8.67
CA THR A 69 6.31 -20.89 8.90
C THR A 69 6.75 -22.22 9.53
N PRO A 70 7.65 -23.00 8.90
CA PRO A 70 8.07 -24.28 9.47
C PRO A 70 8.70 -24.07 10.84
N ALA A 71 8.43 -24.96 11.80
CA ALA A 71 8.90 -24.84 13.18
C ALA A 71 10.43 -24.69 13.32
N ALA A 72 11.19 -25.20 12.35
CA ALA A 72 12.65 -25.02 12.26
C ALA A 72 13.07 -23.53 12.21
N TYR A 73 12.22 -22.66 11.66
CA TYR A 73 12.44 -21.21 11.62
C TYR A 73 11.93 -20.48 12.88
N GLY A 74 11.23 -21.17 13.79
CA GLY A 74 10.72 -20.58 15.04
C GLY A 74 11.78 -20.42 16.13
N ARG A 75 12.91 -21.14 16.04
CA ARG A 75 14.00 -21.10 17.01
C ARG A 75 15.33 -20.80 16.32
N THR A 76 15.55 -19.54 15.93
CA THR A 76 16.85 -19.14 15.40
C THR A 76 17.72 -18.54 16.51
N ARG A 77 19.02 -18.87 16.50
CA ARG A 77 20.01 -18.37 17.47
C ARG A 77 20.31 -16.88 17.31
N PHE A 78 19.98 -16.31 16.14
CA PHE A 78 20.35 -14.95 15.73
C PHE A 78 19.15 -14.00 15.62
N THR A 79 17.92 -14.43 15.94
CA THR A 79 16.79 -13.50 16.06
C THR A 79 16.92 -12.70 17.35
N ARG A 80 17.18 -11.41 17.22
CA ARG A 80 16.90 -10.44 18.29
C ARG A 80 15.41 -10.09 18.27
N PRO A 81 14.79 -9.82 19.43
CA PRO A 81 13.42 -9.33 19.44
C PRO A 81 13.35 -7.98 18.72
N ALA A 82 12.31 -7.74 17.92
CA ALA A 82 12.15 -6.47 17.20
C ALA A 82 12.18 -5.26 18.15
N THR A 83 11.74 -5.45 19.39
CA THR A 83 11.80 -4.44 20.44
C THR A 83 13.23 -3.97 20.75
N GLU A 84 14.24 -4.84 20.68
CA GLU A 84 15.64 -4.43 20.85
C GLU A 84 16.16 -3.62 19.66
N LEU A 85 15.70 -3.93 18.44
CA LEU A 85 16.10 -3.21 17.23
C LEU A 85 15.54 -1.78 17.20
N PHE A 86 14.36 -1.58 17.77
CA PHE A 86 13.66 -0.29 17.79
C PHE A 86 13.65 0.39 19.18
N ALA A 87 14.40 -0.13 20.16
CA ALA A 87 14.45 0.42 21.52
C ALA A 87 14.94 1.88 21.55
N ASP A 88 15.81 2.26 20.62
CA ASP A 88 16.31 3.63 20.48
C ASP A 88 15.36 4.55 19.69
N VAL A 89 14.34 4.00 19.04
CA VAL A 89 13.24 4.77 18.43
C VAL A 89 12.19 5.01 19.51
N THR A 90 12.55 5.85 20.49
CA THR A 90 11.53 6.53 21.26
C THR A 90 10.79 7.45 20.29
N PRO A 91 9.44 7.45 20.27
CA PRO A 91 8.75 8.61 19.76
C PRO A 91 9.12 9.74 20.72
N SER A 92 10.15 10.50 20.38
CA SER A 92 10.32 11.85 20.91
C SER A 92 8.96 12.49 20.69
N THR A 93 8.20 12.59 21.77
CA THR A 93 6.96 13.31 21.83
C THR A 93 7.38 14.71 21.41
N SER A 94 7.12 15.09 20.15
CA SER A 94 7.32 16.46 19.74
C SER A 94 6.33 17.26 20.58
N THR A 95 6.88 17.88 21.61
CA THR A 95 6.20 18.86 22.41
C THR A 95 5.67 19.90 21.42
N HIS A 96 4.35 19.93 21.27
CA HIS A 96 3.63 20.97 20.53
C HIS A 96 3.77 22.26 21.33
N PRO A 97 4.51 23.29 20.88
CA PRO A 97 4.60 24.52 21.63
C PRO A 97 3.46 25.45 21.18
N GLN A 98 2.21 25.14 21.55
CA GLN A 98 1.11 26.12 21.41
C GLN A 98 -0.13 25.81 22.24
N GLN A 99 0.03 25.54 23.55
CA GLN A 99 -1.09 25.53 24.50
C GLN A 99 -1.11 26.72 25.46
N ASP A 100 -0.24 27.71 25.30
CA ASP A 100 -0.21 28.92 26.15
C ASP A 100 -0.84 30.14 25.44
N LEU A 101 -2.12 30.02 25.06
CA LEU A 101 -2.93 31.19 24.70
C LEU A 101 -4.41 30.97 25.01
N LEU A 102 -4.71 30.50 26.22
CA LEU A 102 -6.03 30.63 26.84
C LEU A 102 -5.87 30.80 28.35
N HIS A 103 -5.32 31.95 28.75
CA HIS A 103 -5.66 32.63 30.00
C HIS A 103 -5.53 34.14 29.80
#